data_AF-A0A763BLG4-F1
#
_entry.id   AF-A0A763BLG4-F1
#
_cell.length_a   1.000
_cell.length_b   1.000
_cell.length_c   1.000
_cell.angle_alpha   90.00
_cell.angle_beta   90.00
_cell.angle_gamma   90.00
#
_symmetry.space_group_name_H-M   'P 1'
#
loop_
_entity.id
_entity.type
_entity.pdbx_description
1 polymer ?
#
loop_
_entity_poly.entity_id
_entity_poly.type
_entity_poly.pdbx_seq_one_letter_code
_entity_poly.pdbx_strand_id
1 'polypeptide(L)'
;TAKQAAGALQKSQNGGDIPDKKQFARTIGAVTSTSVTFGESGWFKIATVFMPQATSTAVIKLYGGSGYNVGSFEQGAISELVLRAGNGSPVGITATLWKRSPNGVLECAWINTSGDNYDIYVRINQYAYWLIAQYDYTGNANVTLYSAPEYSETKPANATNGQTYTLYNSMMKPTAGDVEALSVNGGRLNGPLGIGTDNALGGNSIVLGDNDTGLKQNGDGILDMFANNQHTVRVAPGEMIVLGA
;
A
#
# COMPACT_ATOMS: atom_id res chain seq x y z
N THR A 1 -4.52 -33.93 -44.55
CA THR A 1 -5.93 -33.76 -44.12
C THR A 1 -6.54 -34.88 -43.25
N ALA A 2 -5.79 -35.83 -42.70
CA ALA A 2 -6.23 -36.63 -41.52
C ALA A 2 -5.07 -36.79 -40.53
N LYS A 3 -3.86 -37.06 -41.05
CA LYS A 3 -2.60 -37.00 -40.28
C LYS A 3 -2.31 -35.65 -39.62
N GLN A 4 -2.70 -34.53 -40.26
CA GLN A 4 -2.54 -33.19 -39.68
C GLN A 4 -3.49 -32.94 -38.51
N ALA A 5 -4.69 -33.54 -38.51
CA ALA A 5 -5.65 -33.43 -37.41
C ALA A 5 -5.27 -34.31 -36.21
N ALA A 6 -4.63 -35.46 -36.46
CA ALA A 6 -4.15 -36.36 -35.41
C ALA A 6 -3.08 -35.72 -34.50
N GLY A 7 -2.19 -34.88 -35.07
CA GLY A 7 -1.20 -34.13 -34.30
C GLY A 7 -1.81 -32.99 -33.48
N ALA A 8 -2.80 -32.28 -34.04
CA ALA A 8 -3.44 -31.15 -33.35
C ALA A 8 -4.39 -31.55 -32.20
N LEU A 9 -4.82 -32.81 -32.14
CA LEU A 9 -5.75 -33.34 -31.13
C LEU A 9 -5.08 -34.31 -30.15
N GLN A 10 -3.76 -34.49 -30.19
CA GLN A 10 -3.04 -35.40 -29.31
C GLN A 10 -2.97 -34.83 -27.88
N LYS A 11 -3.97 -35.15 -27.06
CA LYS A 11 -4.11 -34.71 -25.66
C LYS A 11 -3.05 -35.30 -24.71
N SER A 12 -2.15 -36.15 -25.19
CA SER A 12 -1.17 -36.89 -24.39
C SER A 12 0.07 -36.08 -24.00
N GLN A 13 0.26 -34.89 -24.57
CA GLN A 13 1.45 -34.07 -24.28
C GLN A 13 1.27 -33.12 -23.09
N ASN A 14 0.05 -32.95 -22.56
CA ASN A 14 -0.25 -32.08 -21.40
C ASN A 14 0.41 -30.68 -21.50
N GLY A 15 0.44 -30.10 -22.71
CA GLY A 15 1.08 -28.80 -22.99
C GLY A 15 2.60 -28.86 -23.19
N GLY A 16 3.20 -30.04 -23.30
CA GLY A 16 4.61 -30.23 -23.62
C GLY A 16 5.00 -29.67 -24.99
N ASP A 17 4.07 -29.71 -25.94
CA ASP A 17 4.14 -29.15 -27.29
C ASP A 17 4.08 -27.62 -27.35
N ILE A 18 3.67 -26.97 -26.25
CA ILE A 18 3.59 -25.52 -26.17
C ILE A 18 5.02 -24.95 -26.06
N PRO A 19 5.54 -24.25 -27.09
CA PRO A 19 6.92 -23.77 -27.12
C PRO A 19 7.15 -22.66 -26.08
N ASP A 20 6.17 -21.77 -25.93
CA ASP A 20 6.15 -20.73 -24.91
C ASP A 20 4.88 -20.86 -24.05
N LYS A 21 5.02 -21.58 -22.94
CA LYS A 21 3.93 -21.82 -21.98
C LYS A 21 3.43 -20.52 -21.35
N LYS A 22 4.28 -19.50 -21.22
CA LYS A 22 3.93 -18.22 -20.60
C LYS A 22 3.10 -17.38 -21.56
N GLN A 23 3.56 -17.22 -22.80
CA GLN A 23 2.79 -16.50 -23.83
C GLN A 23 1.46 -17.21 -24.11
N PHE A 24 1.45 -18.54 -24.13
CA PHE A 24 0.22 -19.30 -24.22
C PHE A 24 -0.74 -18.99 -23.06
N ALA A 25 -0.26 -19.06 -21.81
CA ALA A 25 -1.06 -18.75 -20.62
C ALA A 25 -1.67 -17.35 -20.71
N ARG A 26 -0.89 -16.32 -21.09
CA ARG A 26 -1.40 -14.96 -21.32
C ARG A 26 -2.49 -14.91 -22.37
N THR A 27 -2.29 -15.61 -23.49
CA THR A 27 -3.21 -15.60 -24.64
C THR A 27 -4.58 -16.17 -24.26
N ILE A 28 -4.61 -17.17 -23.37
CA ILE A 28 -5.85 -17.78 -22.88
C ILE A 28 -6.37 -17.16 -21.57
N GLY A 29 -5.73 -16.11 -21.06
CA GLY A 29 -6.10 -15.46 -19.79
C GLY A 29 -5.78 -16.28 -18.54
N ALA A 30 -4.93 -17.30 -18.64
CA ALA A 30 -4.42 -18.05 -17.50
C ALA A 30 -3.26 -17.31 -16.82
N VAL A 31 -3.12 -17.50 -15.51
CA VAL A 31 -2.05 -16.91 -14.69
C VAL A 31 -1.19 -18.03 -14.12
N THR A 32 0.13 -17.81 -14.06
CA THR A 32 1.02 -18.78 -13.43
C THR A 32 0.83 -18.72 -11.92
N SER A 33 0.57 -19.88 -11.29
CA SER A 33 0.33 -19.97 -9.86
C SER A 33 0.91 -21.24 -9.23
N THR A 34 1.22 -21.19 -7.95
CA THR A 34 1.56 -22.35 -7.11
C THR A 34 0.99 -22.17 -5.70
N SER A 35 0.96 -23.24 -4.91
CA SER A 35 0.77 -23.14 -3.46
C SER A 35 2.09 -22.80 -2.77
N VAL A 36 2.03 -21.97 -1.72
CA VAL A 36 3.17 -21.60 -0.87
C VAL A 36 2.79 -21.69 0.62
N THR A 37 3.73 -22.14 1.44
CA THR A 37 3.57 -22.26 2.90
C THR A 37 4.73 -21.57 3.60
N PHE A 38 4.42 -20.79 4.64
CA PHE A 38 5.39 -20.07 5.47
C PHE A 38 5.54 -20.68 6.86
N GLY A 39 4.42 -21.14 7.46
CA GLY A 39 4.42 -21.82 8.76
C GLY A 39 4.64 -20.91 9.95
N GLU A 40 5.85 -20.38 10.10
CA GLU A 40 6.29 -19.53 11.22
C GLU A 40 6.12 -18.04 10.91
N SER A 41 6.28 -17.20 11.94
CA SER A 41 6.37 -15.75 11.78
C SER A 41 7.81 -15.33 11.48
N GLY A 42 8.03 -14.61 10.39
CA GLY A 42 9.37 -14.13 10.05
C GLY A 42 9.52 -13.65 8.62
N TRP A 43 10.76 -13.63 8.15
CA TRP A 43 11.17 -13.27 6.80
C TRP A 43 11.37 -14.51 5.94
N PHE A 44 10.95 -14.43 4.68
CA PHE A 44 11.01 -15.56 3.77
C PHE A 44 11.50 -15.13 2.40
N LYS A 45 12.48 -15.86 1.85
CA LYS A 45 12.91 -15.72 0.44
C LYS A 45 11.87 -16.37 -0.46
N ILE A 46 10.98 -15.58 -1.03
CA ILE A 46 9.85 -16.09 -1.83
C ILE A 46 10.17 -16.27 -3.30
N ALA A 47 11.13 -15.51 -3.83
CA ALA A 47 11.49 -15.59 -5.23
C ALA A 47 12.93 -15.14 -5.47
N THR A 48 13.49 -15.61 -6.58
CA THR A 48 14.61 -14.96 -7.26
C THR A 48 14.11 -14.42 -8.59
N VAL A 49 14.41 -13.16 -8.89
CA VAL A 49 13.99 -12.49 -10.11
C VAL A 49 15.20 -12.05 -10.91
N PHE A 50 15.10 -12.15 -12.24
CA PHE A 50 16.03 -11.52 -13.16
C PHE A 50 15.33 -10.29 -13.76
N MET A 51 15.87 -9.11 -13.53
CA MET A 51 15.26 -7.83 -13.90
C MET A 51 16.29 -6.87 -14.49
N PRO A 52 16.51 -6.89 -15.81
CA PRO A 52 17.44 -6.00 -16.47
C PRO A 52 17.14 -4.53 -16.19
N GLN A 53 18.19 -3.70 -16.10
CA GLN A 53 18.14 -2.22 -16.05
C GLN A 53 17.66 -1.60 -17.38
N ALA A 54 16.61 -2.18 -17.98
CA ALA A 54 16.03 -1.84 -19.26
C ALA A 54 14.50 -2.00 -19.18
N THR A 55 13.84 -1.22 -18.32
CA THR A 55 12.37 -1.15 -18.21
C THR A 55 11.73 -2.53 -18.02
N SER A 56 12.08 -3.25 -16.95
CA SER A 56 11.40 -4.52 -16.58
C SER A 56 10.43 -4.36 -15.41
N THR A 57 9.34 -5.12 -15.42
CA THR A 57 8.34 -5.16 -14.33
C THR A 57 8.02 -6.60 -14.00
N ALA A 58 7.89 -6.91 -12.72
CA ALA A 58 7.36 -8.18 -12.22
C ALA A 58 6.31 -7.92 -11.15
N VAL A 59 5.34 -8.83 -11.02
CA VAL A 59 4.34 -8.82 -9.96
C VAL A 59 4.27 -10.19 -9.32
N ILE A 60 4.14 -10.23 -7.99
CA ILE A 60 3.88 -11.44 -7.22
C ILE A 60 2.67 -11.13 -6.33
N LYS A 61 1.63 -11.96 -6.40
CA LYS A 61 0.42 -11.83 -5.58
C LYS A 61 0.27 -13.05 -4.70
N LEU A 62 -0.02 -12.83 -3.42
CA LEU A 62 -0.38 -13.88 -2.48
C LEU A 62 -1.86 -13.71 -2.09
N TYR A 63 -2.62 -14.80 -2.17
CA TYR A 63 -3.99 -14.88 -1.69
C TYR A 63 -4.08 -15.85 -0.52
N GLY A 64 -4.79 -15.40 0.51
CA GLY A 64 -4.72 -15.93 1.87
C GLY A 64 -3.68 -15.16 2.69
N GLY A 65 -3.74 -15.35 4.00
CA GLY A 65 -2.80 -14.73 4.94
C GLY A 65 -2.50 -15.64 6.13
N SER A 66 -2.05 -15.01 7.20
CA SER A 66 -1.80 -15.65 8.48
C SER A 66 -3.12 -16.06 9.16
N GLY A 67 -3.27 -17.35 9.45
CA GLY A 67 -4.45 -17.93 10.11
C GLY A 67 -5.49 -18.51 9.13
N TYR A 68 -6.38 -19.36 9.65
CA TYR A 68 -7.40 -20.11 8.88
C TYR A 68 -8.67 -20.42 9.71
N ASN A 69 -9.05 -19.53 10.63
CA ASN A 69 -10.20 -19.62 11.50
C ASN A 69 -11.48 -19.12 10.81
N VAL A 70 -12.58 -19.87 10.98
CA VAL A 70 -13.90 -19.44 10.51
C VAL A 70 -14.33 -18.16 11.23
N GLY A 71 -14.84 -17.18 10.47
CA GLY A 71 -15.31 -15.89 10.99
C GLY A 71 -14.24 -14.79 11.06
N SER A 72 -12.96 -15.15 10.92
CA SER A 72 -11.85 -14.20 10.77
C SER A 72 -11.67 -13.78 9.32
N PHE A 73 -12.56 -12.89 8.83
CA PHE A 73 -12.59 -12.45 7.43
C PHE A 73 -11.28 -11.80 6.96
N GLU A 74 -10.51 -11.23 7.88
CA GLU A 74 -9.22 -10.62 7.61
C GLU A 74 -8.11 -11.62 7.22
N GLN A 75 -8.32 -12.92 7.44
CA GLN A 75 -7.41 -14.00 7.07
C GLN A 75 -7.53 -14.40 5.58
N GLY A 76 -8.65 -14.04 4.93
CA GLY A 76 -8.80 -14.04 3.47
C GLY A 76 -8.00 -12.91 2.82
N ALA A 77 -6.71 -12.82 3.16
CA ALA A 77 -5.88 -11.67 2.86
C ALA A 77 -5.44 -11.63 1.39
N ILE A 78 -5.08 -10.44 0.92
CA ILE A 78 -4.44 -10.23 -0.38
C ILE A 78 -3.16 -9.42 -0.14
N SER A 79 -2.06 -9.92 -0.71
CA SER A 79 -0.78 -9.22 -0.74
C SER A 79 -0.32 -9.08 -2.18
N GLU A 80 0.07 -7.88 -2.59
CA GLU A 80 0.51 -7.62 -3.96
C GLU A 80 1.85 -6.90 -3.95
N LEU A 81 2.89 -7.58 -4.42
CA LEU A 81 4.23 -7.06 -4.58
C LEU A 81 4.46 -6.71 -6.04
N VAL A 82 4.82 -5.46 -6.31
CA VAL A 82 5.21 -4.98 -7.64
C VAL A 82 6.68 -4.62 -7.61
N LEU A 83 7.43 -5.19 -8.55
CA LEU A 83 8.86 -4.97 -8.73
C LEU A 83 9.09 -4.21 -10.03
N ARG A 84 10.00 -3.24 -10.02
CA ARG A 84 10.35 -2.43 -11.18
C ARG A 84 11.86 -2.25 -11.24
N ALA A 85 12.47 -2.49 -12.39
CA ALA A 85 13.90 -2.20 -12.55
C ALA A 85 14.16 -0.69 -12.61
N GLY A 86 15.32 -0.31 -12.05
CA GLY A 86 15.90 1.00 -12.24
C GLY A 86 16.29 1.27 -13.68
N ASN A 87 16.66 2.51 -13.95
CA ASN A 87 17.16 2.99 -15.24
C ASN A 87 18.70 2.87 -15.34
N GLY A 88 19.34 2.13 -14.44
CA GLY A 88 20.80 2.04 -14.34
C GLY A 88 21.46 3.18 -13.54
N SER A 89 20.71 4.18 -13.07
CA SER A 89 21.23 5.27 -12.23
C SER A 89 20.16 5.78 -11.25
N PRO A 90 20.04 5.17 -10.06
CA PRO A 90 20.85 4.07 -9.52
C PRO A 90 20.51 2.71 -10.16
N VAL A 91 21.48 1.78 -10.14
CA VAL A 91 21.24 0.36 -10.47
C VAL A 91 20.47 -0.29 -9.33
N GLY A 92 19.43 -1.06 -9.66
CA GLY A 92 18.67 -1.83 -8.68
C GLY A 92 17.24 -2.08 -9.13
N ILE A 93 16.40 -2.39 -8.16
CA ILE A 93 14.95 -2.47 -8.34
C ILE A 93 14.24 -1.63 -7.29
N THR A 94 13.06 -1.15 -7.62
CA THR A 94 12.05 -0.75 -6.64
C THR A 94 11.19 -1.97 -6.34
N ALA A 95 10.99 -2.25 -5.05
CA ALA A 95 10.03 -3.24 -4.57
C ALA A 95 8.93 -2.51 -3.81
N THR A 96 7.69 -2.68 -4.24
CA THR A 96 6.53 -2.00 -3.66
C THR A 96 5.48 -3.02 -3.24
N LEU A 97 5.19 -3.08 -1.95
CA LEU A 97 4.11 -3.87 -1.38
C LEU A 97 2.85 -3.01 -1.25
N TRP A 98 1.80 -3.39 -1.97
CA TRP A 98 0.46 -2.85 -1.79
C TRP A 98 -0.26 -3.70 -0.74
N LYS A 99 -0.22 -3.24 0.51
CA LYS A 99 -0.83 -3.93 1.64
C LYS A 99 -2.34 -3.68 1.64
N ARG A 100 -3.12 -4.73 1.36
CA ARG A 100 -4.58 -4.67 1.22
C ARG A 100 -5.33 -5.30 2.39
N SER A 101 -4.63 -6.07 3.21
CA SER A 101 -5.21 -6.82 4.33
C SER A 101 -4.25 -6.82 5.52
N PRO A 102 -4.75 -6.84 6.77
CA PRO A 102 -3.91 -6.80 7.95
C PRO A 102 -3.10 -8.08 8.16
N ASN A 103 -3.65 -9.25 7.81
CA ASN A 103 -3.00 -10.57 7.95
C ASN A 103 -2.26 -11.03 6.68
N GLY A 104 -2.06 -10.15 5.70
CA GLY A 104 -1.21 -10.44 4.54
C GLY A 104 0.28 -10.26 4.85
N VAL A 105 1.08 -10.12 3.79
CA VAL A 105 2.47 -9.68 3.88
C VAL A 105 2.52 -8.31 4.56
N LEU A 106 3.47 -8.17 5.47
CA LEU A 106 3.64 -6.98 6.31
C LEU A 106 4.65 -6.02 5.70
N GLU A 107 5.75 -6.54 5.19
CA GLU A 107 6.87 -5.80 4.61
C GLU A 107 7.53 -6.65 3.51
N CYS A 108 8.30 -5.99 2.64
CA CYS A 108 9.13 -6.65 1.65
C CYS A 108 10.54 -6.05 1.64
N ALA A 109 11.50 -6.85 1.18
CA ALA A 109 12.89 -6.45 1.00
C ALA A 109 13.51 -7.22 -0.17
N TRP A 110 14.67 -6.79 -0.63
CA TRP A 110 15.38 -7.48 -1.69
C TRP A 110 16.90 -7.41 -1.50
N ILE A 111 17.62 -8.39 -2.06
CA ILE A 111 19.09 -8.43 -2.12
C ILE A 111 19.47 -8.59 -3.59
N ASN A 112 20.38 -7.75 -4.10
CA ASN A 112 21.02 -8.01 -5.38
C ASN A 112 22.09 -9.10 -5.20
N THR A 113 21.90 -10.26 -5.84
CA THR A 113 22.80 -11.40 -5.68
C THR A 113 23.93 -11.38 -6.71
N SER A 114 23.64 -10.93 -7.93
CA SER A 114 24.62 -10.76 -9.00
C SER A 114 23.99 -10.12 -10.24
N GLY A 115 24.64 -9.10 -10.81
CA GLY A 115 24.16 -8.44 -12.02
C GLY A 115 22.71 -7.96 -11.86
N ASP A 116 21.82 -8.44 -12.73
CA ASP A 116 20.39 -8.13 -12.70
C ASP A 116 19.53 -9.17 -11.94
N ASN A 117 20.16 -10.03 -11.12
CA ASN A 117 19.45 -11.00 -10.29
C ASN A 117 19.21 -10.46 -8.87
N TYR A 118 17.99 -10.63 -8.39
CA TYR A 118 17.56 -10.16 -7.08
C TYR A 118 16.80 -11.25 -6.34
N ASP A 119 17.18 -11.51 -5.10
CA ASP A 119 16.39 -12.30 -4.16
C ASP A 119 15.34 -11.41 -3.51
N ILE A 120 14.11 -11.90 -3.44
CA ILE A 120 12.94 -11.18 -2.96
C ILE A 120 12.45 -11.80 -1.67
N TYR A 121 12.34 -10.97 -0.65
CA TYR A 121 11.95 -11.35 0.69
C TYR A 121 10.65 -10.67 1.11
N VAL A 122 9.84 -11.39 1.88
CA VAL A 122 8.63 -10.85 2.51
C VAL A 122 8.59 -11.22 3.98
N ARG A 123 8.00 -10.35 4.79
CA ARG A 123 7.69 -10.62 6.19
C ARG A 123 6.21 -10.97 6.34
N ILE A 124 5.90 -12.10 6.95
CA ILE A 124 4.53 -12.54 7.20
C ILE A 124 4.42 -13.19 8.59
N ASN A 125 3.26 -13.08 9.23
CA ASN A 125 3.03 -13.72 10.53
C ASN A 125 2.81 -15.23 10.36
N GLN A 126 2.90 -15.95 11.48
CA GLN A 126 2.70 -17.40 11.54
C GLN A 126 1.36 -17.88 10.99
N TYR A 127 1.28 -19.18 10.73
CA TYR A 127 0.09 -19.89 10.27
C TYR A 127 -0.41 -19.51 8.88
N ALA A 128 0.49 -19.02 8.03
CA ALA A 128 0.19 -18.76 6.63
C ALA A 128 0.53 -20.01 5.80
N TYR A 129 -0.45 -20.89 5.62
CA TYR A 129 -0.31 -22.21 4.99
C TYR A 129 -1.12 -22.29 3.69
N TRP A 130 -0.59 -23.01 2.71
CA TRP A 130 -1.31 -23.35 1.47
C TRP A 130 -1.89 -22.12 0.75
N LEU A 131 -1.18 -21.01 0.81
CA LEU A 131 -1.55 -19.78 0.13
C LEU A 131 -1.41 -19.93 -1.38
N ILE A 132 -2.23 -19.22 -2.13
CA ILE A 132 -2.08 -19.16 -3.58
C ILE A 132 -1.07 -18.05 -3.89
N ALA A 133 0.01 -18.40 -4.57
CA ALA A 133 1.00 -17.46 -5.05
C ALA A 133 0.95 -17.39 -6.58
N GLN A 134 0.62 -16.22 -7.11
CA GLN A 134 0.60 -15.91 -8.54
C GLN A 134 1.76 -14.98 -8.89
N TYR A 135 2.25 -15.07 -10.12
CA TYR A 135 3.22 -14.10 -10.60
C TYR A 135 3.08 -13.80 -12.08
N ASP A 136 3.61 -12.65 -12.48
CA ASP A 136 3.72 -12.24 -13.86
C ASP A 136 4.88 -11.25 -14.08
N TYR A 137 5.34 -11.06 -15.32
CA TYR A 137 6.45 -10.14 -15.63
C TYR A 137 6.56 -9.75 -17.11
N THR A 138 7.37 -8.73 -17.42
CA THR A 138 7.66 -8.28 -18.79
C THR A 138 8.57 -9.25 -19.55
N GLY A 139 8.51 -9.26 -20.89
CA GLY A 139 9.20 -10.25 -21.72
C GLY A 139 10.73 -10.32 -21.59
N ASN A 140 11.38 -9.32 -21.00
CA ASN A 140 12.82 -9.27 -20.72
C ASN A 140 13.20 -9.64 -19.28
N ALA A 141 12.23 -10.00 -18.44
CA ALA A 141 12.42 -10.35 -17.04
C ALA A 141 12.10 -11.83 -16.78
N ASN A 142 12.41 -12.29 -15.57
CA ASN A 142 12.04 -13.62 -15.10
C ASN A 142 11.73 -13.59 -13.59
N VAL A 143 10.81 -14.45 -13.16
CA VAL A 143 10.50 -14.73 -11.75
C VAL A 143 10.57 -16.23 -11.55
N THR A 144 11.43 -16.66 -10.62
CA THR A 144 11.43 -18.01 -10.06
C THR A 144 10.81 -17.94 -8.68
N LEU A 145 9.57 -18.41 -8.55
CA LEU A 145 8.83 -18.41 -7.29
C LEU A 145 9.07 -19.73 -6.53
N TYR A 146 9.29 -19.65 -5.21
CA TYR A 146 9.53 -20.81 -4.36
C TYR A 146 8.24 -21.25 -3.65
N SER A 147 7.88 -22.53 -3.79
CA SER A 147 6.75 -23.14 -3.07
C SER A 147 7.08 -23.45 -1.60
N ALA A 148 8.37 -23.61 -1.28
CA ALA A 148 8.91 -23.71 0.08
C ALA A 148 10.00 -22.63 0.27
N PRO A 149 9.60 -21.39 0.58
CA PRO A 149 10.52 -20.26 0.82
C PRO A 149 11.50 -20.54 1.95
N GLU A 150 12.73 -20.05 1.80
CA GLU A 150 13.74 -20.13 2.87
C GLU A 150 13.35 -19.17 4.02
N TYR A 151 13.30 -19.69 5.25
CA TYR A 151 12.93 -18.95 6.45
C TYR A 151 14.13 -18.25 7.10
N SER A 152 13.88 -17.06 7.63
CA SER A 152 14.75 -16.37 8.57
C SER A 152 13.91 -15.64 9.63
N GLU A 153 14.30 -15.76 10.90
CA GLU A 153 13.61 -15.07 12.00
C GLU A 153 13.77 -13.54 11.90
N THR A 154 14.95 -13.09 11.48
CA THR A 154 15.27 -11.67 11.32
C THR A 154 15.35 -11.28 9.85
N LYS A 155 15.27 -9.98 9.56
CA LYS A 155 15.45 -9.51 8.18
C LYS A 155 16.86 -9.90 7.71
N PRO A 156 17.02 -10.50 6.52
CA PRO A 156 18.33 -10.84 5.99
C PRO A 156 19.29 -9.65 6.01
N ALA A 157 20.55 -9.91 6.39
CA ALA A 157 21.59 -8.89 6.36
C ALA A 157 21.78 -8.35 4.94
N ASN A 158 22.10 -7.06 4.82
CA ASN A 158 22.31 -6.35 3.55
C ASN A 158 21.08 -6.27 2.62
N ALA A 159 19.89 -6.65 3.08
CA ALA A 159 18.67 -6.44 2.33
C ALA A 159 18.28 -4.96 2.26
N THR A 160 17.97 -4.50 1.05
CA THR A 160 17.36 -3.19 0.81
C THR A 160 15.86 -3.29 1.10
N ASN A 161 15.34 -2.33 1.86
CA ASN A 161 13.90 -2.27 2.15
C ASN A 161 13.11 -1.98 0.88
N GLY A 162 12.00 -2.71 0.69
CA GLY A 162 10.94 -2.26 -0.19
C GLY A 162 10.05 -1.22 0.50
N GLN A 163 9.24 -0.54 -0.29
CA GLN A 163 8.24 0.40 0.22
C GLN A 163 6.90 -0.31 0.41
N THR A 164 6.26 -0.08 1.56
CA THR A 164 4.89 -0.58 1.80
C THR A 164 3.91 0.58 1.72
N TYR A 165 2.87 0.42 0.92
CA TYR A 165 1.73 1.32 0.85
C TYR A 165 0.48 0.60 1.36
N THR A 166 -0.18 1.19 2.34
CA THR A 166 -1.45 0.67 2.87
C THR A 166 -2.60 1.15 2.00
N LEU A 167 -3.39 0.21 1.46
CA LEU A 167 -4.68 0.54 0.86
C LEU A 167 -5.75 0.55 1.93
N TYR A 168 -6.21 1.75 2.28
CA TYR A 168 -7.24 1.90 3.29
C TYR A 168 -8.58 1.29 2.86
N ASN A 169 -9.23 0.60 3.79
CA ASN A 169 -10.53 -0.05 3.63
C ASN A 169 -11.22 -0.23 5.00
N SER A 170 -12.35 -0.93 5.06
CA SER A 170 -13.08 -1.15 6.32
C SER A 170 -12.30 -1.94 7.38
N MET A 171 -11.35 -2.79 6.98
CA MET A 171 -10.43 -3.53 7.87
C MET A 171 -9.14 -2.76 8.16
N MET A 172 -8.71 -1.89 7.25
CA MET A 172 -7.51 -1.05 7.37
C MET A 172 -7.94 0.42 7.31
N LYS A 173 -8.49 0.96 8.39
CA LYS A 173 -8.91 2.36 8.42
C LYS A 173 -7.70 3.29 8.55
N PRO A 174 -7.70 4.47 7.92
CA PRO A 174 -6.66 5.46 8.16
C PRO A 174 -6.76 5.99 9.59
N THR A 175 -5.61 6.33 10.17
CA THR A 175 -5.54 7.17 11.37
C THR A 175 -5.68 8.64 11.00
N ALA A 176 -5.93 9.52 11.97
CA ALA A 176 -5.95 10.96 11.72
C ALA A 176 -4.60 11.46 11.15
N GLY A 177 -3.47 10.91 11.63
CA GLY A 177 -2.14 11.23 11.12
C GLY A 177 -1.92 10.79 9.67
N ASP A 178 -2.51 9.67 9.25
CA ASP A 178 -2.38 9.15 7.89
C ASP A 178 -2.99 10.06 6.82
N VAL A 179 -3.97 10.88 7.22
CA VAL A 179 -4.71 11.78 6.32
C VAL A 179 -4.57 13.24 6.72
N GLU A 180 -3.62 13.54 7.61
CA GLU A 180 -3.37 14.89 8.17
C GLU A 180 -4.63 15.54 8.80
N ALA A 181 -5.56 14.72 9.28
CA ALA A 181 -6.75 15.18 9.99
C ALA A 181 -6.44 15.51 11.46
N LEU A 182 -7.28 16.36 12.05
CA LEU A 182 -7.24 16.62 13.49
C LEU A 182 -7.62 15.34 14.25
N SER A 183 -6.82 14.99 15.27
CA SER A 183 -7.10 13.83 16.13
C SER A 183 -8.37 14.04 16.95
N VAL A 184 -9.10 12.95 17.23
CA VAL A 184 -10.25 12.94 18.16
C VAL A 184 -9.86 13.28 19.60
N ASN A 185 -8.58 13.13 19.94
CA ASN A 185 -8.04 13.55 21.24
C ASN A 185 -7.67 15.05 21.25
N GLY A 186 -8.03 15.79 20.21
CA GLY A 186 -7.70 17.21 20.03
C GLY A 186 -6.37 17.43 19.31
N GLY A 187 -6.01 18.70 19.13
CA GLY A 187 -4.77 19.13 18.50
C GLY A 187 -4.76 20.63 18.23
N ARG A 188 -3.74 21.11 17.52
CA ARG A 188 -3.61 22.51 17.12
C ARG A 188 -4.06 22.68 15.67
N LEU A 189 -5.01 23.59 15.45
CA LEU A 189 -5.33 24.09 14.12
C LEU A 189 -4.42 25.29 13.81
N ASN A 190 -3.60 25.17 12.77
CA ASN A 190 -2.74 26.26 12.28
C ASN A 190 -3.45 27.01 11.15
N GLY A 191 -4.47 27.79 11.48
CA GLY A 191 -5.25 28.54 10.51
C GLY A 191 -6.63 28.95 11.04
N PRO A 192 -7.41 29.70 10.24
CA PRO A 192 -8.81 29.95 10.53
C PRO A 192 -9.65 28.67 10.47
N LEU A 193 -10.68 28.57 11.31
CA LEU A 193 -11.72 27.55 11.22
C LEU A 193 -13.01 28.18 10.68
N GLY A 194 -13.61 27.54 9.67
CA GLY A 194 -14.92 27.90 9.16
C GLY A 194 -15.92 26.77 9.38
N ILE A 195 -17.11 27.10 9.91
CA ILE A 195 -18.20 26.14 10.13
C ILE A 195 -19.27 26.39 9.07
N GLY A 196 -19.28 25.55 8.02
CA GLY A 196 -20.23 25.65 6.92
C GLY A 196 -19.95 26.76 5.92
N THR A 197 -18.79 27.41 6.00
CA THR A 197 -18.38 28.57 5.20
C THR A 197 -16.87 28.72 5.18
N ASP A 198 -16.32 29.38 4.16
CA ASP A 198 -14.93 29.87 4.19
C ASP A 198 -14.78 30.94 5.27
N ASN A 199 -13.55 31.13 5.77
CA ASN A 199 -13.28 32.13 6.81
C ASN A 199 -12.54 33.34 6.23
N ALA A 200 -13.21 34.50 6.25
CA ALA A 200 -12.67 35.79 5.82
C ALA A 200 -12.18 36.66 7.00
N LEU A 201 -12.44 36.27 8.25
CA LEU A 201 -11.88 36.95 9.43
C LEU A 201 -10.36 36.69 9.57
N GLY A 202 -9.80 35.69 8.89
CA GLY A 202 -8.37 35.38 8.87
C GLY A 202 -7.90 34.59 10.10
N GLY A 203 -6.58 34.44 10.28
CA GLY A 203 -6.01 33.57 11.32
C GLY A 203 -6.54 33.82 12.74
N ASN A 204 -6.49 32.76 13.57
CA ASN A 204 -6.95 32.73 14.96
C ASN A 204 -8.44 33.07 15.12
N SER A 205 -9.28 32.60 14.20
CA SER A 205 -10.72 32.86 14.24
C SER A 205 -11.56 31.62 13.93
N ILE A 206 -12.81 31.68 14.36
CA ILE A 206 -13.88 30.73 14.05
C ILE A 206 -15.02 31.52 13.44
N VAL A 207 -15.43 31.21 12.21
CA VAL A 207 -16.64 31.77 11.61
C VAL A 207 -17.75 30.73 11.54
N LEU A 208 -19.00 31.20 11.61
CA LEU A 208 -20.19 30.35 11.64
C LEU A 208 -21.34 31.04 10.92
N GLY A 209 -21.96 30.32 9.98
CA GLY A 209 -23.05 30.86 9.14
C GLY A 209 -22.52 31.43 7.81
N ASP A 210 -21.76 32.51 7.87
CA ASP A 210 -21.10 33.16 6.73
C ASP A 210 -19.61 33.44 7.02
N ASN A 211 -18.91 34.04 6.07
CA ASN A 211 -17.46 34.13 6.11
C ASN A 211 -16.90 35.26 6.98
N ASP A 212 -17.75 36.14 7.50
CA ASP A 212 -17.36 37.35 8.23
C ASP A 212 -18.14 37.55 9.55
N THR A 213 -18.88 36.53 10.00
CA THR A 213 -19.50 36.45 11.33
C THR A 213 -18.84 35.37 12.18
N GLY A 214 -18.34 35.73 13.38
CA GLY A 214 -17.62 34.79 14.22
C GLY A 214 -16.86 35.36 15.42
N LEU A 215 -15.88 34.59 15.89
CA LEU A 215 -14.97 34.92 16.99
C LEU A 215 -13.54 35.01 16.46
N LYS A 216 -12.77 36.02 16.89
CA LYS A 216 -11.37 36.20 16.47
C LYS A 216 -10.50 36.65 17.64
N GLN A 217 -9.36 36.01 17.83
CA GLN A 217 -8.33 36.49 18.72
C GLN A 217 -7.52 37.61 18.04
N ASN A 218 -7.51 38.80 18.64
CA ASN A 218 -6.81 39.99 18.13
C ASN A 218 -5.64 40.44 19.02
N GLY A 219 -5.20 39.58 19.93
CA GLY A 219 -4.09 39.81 20.84
C GLY A 219 -4.08 38.80 21.98
N ASP A 220 -3.00 38.79 22.76
CA ASP A 220 -2.99 38.03 24.00
C ASP A 220 -4.08 38.53 24.95
N GLY A 221 -4.91 37.63 25.45
CA GLY A 221 -6.08 37.97 26.27
C GLY A 221 -7.22 38.73 25.57
N ILE A 222 -7.16 38.98 24.25
CA ILE A 222 -8.17 39.76 23.50
C ILE A 222 -8.97 38.83 22.57
N LEU A 223 -10.24 38.65 22.87
CA LEU A 223 -11.21 37.92 22.03
C LEU A 223 -12.30 38.87 21.53
N ASP A 224 -12.41 39.01 20.22
CA ASP A 224 -13.36 39.89 19.55
C ASP A 224 -14.46 39.07 18.85
N MET A 225 -15.68 39.59 18.85
CA MET A 225 -16.84 39.04 18.15
C MET A 225 -17.15 39.90 16.93
N PHE A 226 -17.40 39.26 15.79
CA PHE A 226 -17.71 39.91 14.53
C PHE A 226 -19.08 39.44 14.00
N ALA A 227 -19.82 40.34 13.38
CA ALA A 227 -21.03 40.03 12.62
C ALA A 227 -21.06 40.88 11.35
N ASN A 228 -21.17 40.27 10.17
CA ASN A 228 -21.03 40.96 8.88
C ASN A 228 -19.77 41.84 8.81
N ASN A 229 -18.63 41.30 9.26
CA ASN A 229 -17.34 41.99 9.36
C ASN A 229 -17.30 43.18 10.34
N GLN A 230 -18.38 43.46 11.06
CA GLN A 230 -18.44 44.50 12.08
C GLN A 230 -17.98 43.95 13.43
N HIS A 231 -17.04 44.62 14.08
CA HIS A 231 -16.61 44.28 15.44
C HIS A 231 -17.67 44.73 16.46
N THR A 232 -18.37 43.78 17.08
CA THR A 232 -19.54 44.05 17.94
C THR A 232 -19.23 43.94 19.43
N VAL A 233 -18.30 43.08 19.83
CA VAL A 233 -17.94 42.86 21.24
C VAL A 233 -16.45 42.57 21.35
N ARG A 234 -15.79 43.17 22.35
CA ARG A 234 -14.46 42.79 22.82
C ARG A 234 -14.52 42.23 24.22
N VAL A 235 -13.88 41.10 24.45
CA VAL A 235 -13.57 40.55 25.78
C VAL A 235 -12.08 40.70 26.03
N ALA A 236 -11.73 41.35 27.13
CA ALA A 236 -10.35 41.59 27.58
C ALA A 236 -10.22 41.27 29.08
N PRO A 237 -9.00 41.16 29.64
CA PRO A 237 -8.82 40.86 31.06
C PRO A 237 -9.52 41.90 31.95
N GLY A 238 -10.56 41.48 32.66
CA GLY A 238 -11.31 42.33 33.60
C GLY A 238 -12.45 43.15 32.99
N GLU A 239 -12.69 43.08 31.68
CA GLU A 239 -13.75 43.86 31.03
C GLU A 239 -14.38 43.18 29.80
N MET A 240 -15.61 43.58 29.52
CA MET A 240 -16.30 43.31 28.25
C MET A 240 -16.82 44.64 27.70
N ILE A 241 -16.50 44.94 26.46
CA ILE A 241 -16.88 46.18 25.78
C ILE A 241 -17.83 45.82 24.64
N VAL A 242 -19.03 46.39 24.65
CA VAL A 242 -19.95 46.35 23.51
C VAL A 242 -19.59 47.50 22.58
N LEU A 243 -19.38 47.18 21.31
CA LEU A 243 -18.93 48.12 20.27
C LEU A 243 -20.03 48.27 19.22
N GLY A 244 -20.24 49.50 18.75
CA GLY A 244 -21.24 49.78 17.72
C GLY A 244 -22.69 49.63 18.18
N ALA A 245 -22.98 49.96 19.44
CA ALA A 245 -24.33 50.35 19.84
C ALA A 245 -24.75 51.67 19.15
#